data_AF-A0A3N9TMV5-F1
#
_entry.id   AF-A0A3N9TMV5-F1
#
_cell.length_a   1.000
_cell.length_b   1.000
_cell.length_c   1.000
_cell.angle_alpha   90.00
_cell.angle_beta   90.00
_cell.angle_gamma   90.00
#
_symmetry.space_group_name_H-M   'P 1'
#
loop_
_entity.id
_entity.type
_entity.pdbx_description
1 polymer ?
#
loop_
_entity_poly.entity_id
_entity_poly.type
_entity_poly.pdbx_seq_one_letter_code
_entity_poly.pdbx_strand_id
1 'polypeptide(L)'
;MRYDDLPYRFETGFEDPLQLNVTVDNPIVIGVFAPDTKLYLKLENNNRVSVNTDEGGKFEYEFDGLEVDNIISFQIKNASQYLEFWQETIRE
;
A
#
# COMPACT_ATOMS: atom_id res chain seq x y z
N MET A 1 22.62 8.75 4.15
CA MET A 1 22.53 7.56 3.28
C MET A 1 21.46 7.84 2.25
N ARG A 2 21.73 7.65 0.96
CA ARG A 2 20.73 7.85 -0.10
C ARG A 2 19.69 6.74 0.05
N TYR A 3 18.41 7.08 -0.11
CA TYR A 3 17.28 6.14 -0.18
C TYR A 3 17.39 5.15 -1.37
N ASP A 4 18.47 5.21 -2.16
CA ASP A 4 18.64 4.53 -3.43
C ASP A 4 19.16 3.08 -3.31
N ASP A 5 19.58 2.62 -2.12
CA ASP A 5 20.32 1.36 -1.98
C ASP A 5 19.60 0.24 -1.20
N LEU A 6 18.31 0.41 -0.85
CA LEU A 6 17.61 -0.62 -0.10
C LEU A 6 16.52 -1.29 -0.94
N PRO A 7 16.57 -2.63 -1.13
CA PRO A 7 15.37 -3.35 -1.51
C PRO A 7 14.35 -3.11 -0.39
N TYR A 8 13.33 -2.31 -0.70
CA TYR A 8 12.32 -1.77 0.21
C TYR A 8 11.68 -2.80 1.16
N ARG A 9 11.76 -4.09 0.81
CA ARG A 9 11.42 -5.24 1.66
C ARG A 9 12.17 -5.32 2.99
N PHE A 10 13.28 -4.59 3.18
CA PHE A 10 14.13 -4.74 4.37
C PHE A 10 14.10 -3.59 5.39
N GLU A 11 13.51 -2.41 5.08
CA GLU A 11 13.53 -1.29 6.04
C GLU A 11 12.37 -1.30 7.04
N THR A 12 11.22 -1.88 6.71
CA THR A 12 10.08 -1.92 7.63
C THR A 12 10.03 -3.21 8.46
N GLY A 13 10.69 -4.29 8.02
CA GLY A 13 10.67 -5.59 8.71
C GLY A 13 9.30 -6.28 8.72
N PHE A 14 8.31 -5.74 8.02
CA PHE A 14 6.97 -6.33 7.91
C PHE A 14 6.91 -7.21 6.66
N GLU A 15 6.74 -8.53 6.87
CA GLU A 15 6.44 -9.48 5.79
C GLU A 15 5.07 -9.23 5.16
N ASP A 16 4.19 -8.51 5.86
CA ASP A 16 2.87 -8.07 5.43
C ASP A 16 2.61 -6.65 6.00
N PRO A 17 2.46 -5.61 5.16
CA PRO A 17 2.18 -4.26 5.63
C PRO A 17 0.73 -4.08 6.10
N LEU A 18 -0.16 -5.05 5.84
CA LEU A 18 -1.57 -4.98 6.21
C LEU A 18 -1.81 -5.52 7.61
N GLN A 19 -2.69 -4.85 8.34
CA GLN A 19 -3.16 -5.30 9.65
C GLN A 19 -4.41 -6.19 9.53
N LEU A 20 -5.14 -6.05 8.43
CA LEU A 20 -6.39 -6.76 8.16
C LEU A 20 -6.44 -7.15 6.68
N ASN A 21 -7.06 -8.31 6.42
CA ASN A 21 -7.36 -8.71 5.05
C ASN A 21 -8.38 -7.75 4.44
N VAL A 22 -8.14 -7.40 3.18
CA VAL A 22 -9.05 -6.59 2.37
C VAL A 22 -9.91 -7.55 1.57
N THR A 23 -11.22 -7.46 1.74
CA THR A 23 -12.20 -8.31 1.05
C THR A 23 -13.28 -7.46 0.41
N VAL A 24 -14.17 -8.08 -0.36
CA VAL A 24 -15.33 -7.39 -0.96
C VAL A 24 -16.27 -6.83 0.12
N ASP A 25 -16.45 -7.57 1.22
CA ASP A 25 -17.31 -7.17 2.35
C ASP A 25 -16.61 -6.20 3.32
N ASN A 26 -15.28 -6.17 3.30
CA ASN A 26 -14.45 -5.26 4.09
C ASN A 26 -13.40 -4.58 3.20
N PRO A 27 -13.78 -3.53 2.44
CA PRO A 27 -12.92 -2.89 1.46
C PRO A 27 -11.93 -1.87 2.07
N ILE A 28 -11.74 -1.93 3.38
CA ILE A 28 -10.88 -1.02 4.12
C ILE A 28 -9.47 -1.60 4.18
N VAL A 29 -8.53 -0.85 3.64
CA VAL A 29 -7.10 -1.12 3.73
C VAL A 29 -6.54 -0.42 4.95
N ILE A 30 -6.08 -1.19 5.93
CA ILE A 30 -5.39 -0.68 7.11
C ILE A 30 -4.02 -1.33 7.17
N GLY A 31 -2.98 -0.50 7.25
CA GLY A 31 -1.61 -0.99 7.27
C GLY A 31 -0.64 -0.07 7.98
N VAL A 32 0.59 -0.54 8.11
CA VAL A 32 1.71 0.20 8.69
C VAL A 32 2.88 0.20 7.72
N PHE A 33 3.48 1.38 7.58
CA PHE A 33 4.68 1.61 6.80
C PHE A 33 5.62 2.56 7.57
N ALA A 34 6.66 3.09 6.93
CA ALA A 34 7.49 4.15 7.51
C ALA A 34 6.67 5.41 7.83
N PRO A 35 6.96 6.12 8.95
CA PRO A 35 6.26 7.34 9.35
C PRO A 35 6.42 8.47 8.33
N ASP A 36 5.48 9.41 8.34
CA ASP A 36 5.46 10.61 7.48
C ASP A 36 5.72 10.34 5.97
N THR A 37 5.33 9.16 5.50
CA THR A 37 5.57 8.69 4.14
C THR A 37 4.31 8.80 3.29
N LYS A 38 4.50 9.23 2.04
CA LYS A 38 3.44 9.26 1.04
C LYS A 38 3.41 7.96 0.23
N LEU A 39 2.36 7.17 0.47
CA LEU A 39 2.05 5.95 -0.25
C LEU A 39 1.10 6.23 -1.40
N TYR A 40 1.10 5.32 -2.36
CA TYR A 40 0.22 5.33 -3.52
C TYR A 40 -0.42 3.96 -3.65
N LEU A 41 -1.74 3.90 -3.48
CA LEU A 41 -2.53 2.70 -3.66
C LEU A 41 -3.12 2.73 -5.07
N LYS A 42 -3.04 1.61 -5.78
CA LYS A 42 -3.60 1.47 -7.12
C LYS A 42 -4.44 0.20 -7.19
N LEU A 43 -5.74 0.36 -7.35
CA LEU A 43 -6.59 -0.74 -7.79
C LEU A 43 -6.30 -0.96 -9.29
N GLU A 44 -5.87 -2.16 -9.67
CA GLU A 44 -5.43 -2.60 -11.00
C GLU A 44 -5.55 -1.59 -12.17
N ASN A 45 -6.77 -1.32 -12.64
CA ASN A 45 -7.09 -0.50 -13.81
C ASN A 45 -7.53 0.95 -13.48
N ASN A 46 -7.58 1.30 -12.20
CA ASN A 46 -8.01 2.60 -11.72
C ASN A 46 -6.85 3.59 -11.55
N ASN A 47 -7.24 4.82 -11.25
CA ASN A 47 -6.32 5.87 -10.86
C ASN A 47 -5.61 5.52 -9.55
N ARG A 48 -4.38 5.99 -9.42
CA ARG A 48 -3.64 5.91 -8.16
C ARG A 48 -4.24 6.89 -7.16
N VAL A 49 -4.41 6.45 -5.94
CA VAL A 49 -4.79 7.29 -4.81
C VAL A 49 -3.58 7.43 -3.91
N SER A 50 -3.31 8.66 -3.46
CA SER A 50 -2.22 8.88 -2.51
C SER A 50 -2.73 8.92 -1.09
N VAL A 51 -2.05 8.21 -0.20
CA VAL A 51 -2.35 8.14 1.24
C VAL A 51 -1.07 8.51 1.98
N ASN A 52 -1.17 9.36 3.00
CA ASN A 52 -0.03 9.66 3.85
C ASN A 52 -0.13 8.81 5.11
N THR A 53 0.99 8.26 5.56
CA THR A 53 1.08 7.65 6.88
C THR A 53 1.13 8.72 7.96
N ASP A 54 0.64 8.40 9.16
CA ASP A 54 0.80 9.26 10.33
C ASP A 54 2.22 9.19 10.95
N GLU A 55 2.43 9.89 12.07
CA GLU A 55 3.68 9.89 12.84
C GLU A 55 4.08 8.48 13.34
N GLY A 56 3.13 7.56 13.43
CA GLY A 56 3.34 6.16 13.79
C GLY A 56 3.50 5.23 12.58
N GLY A 57 3.45 5.76 11.35
CA GLY A 57 3.53 4.96 10.13
C GLY A 57 2.20 4.31 9.71
N LYS A 58 1.11 4.55 10.43
CA LYS A 58 -0.20 3.96 10.10
C LYS A 58 -0.84 4.68 8.93
N PHE A 59 -1.50 3.93 8.05
CA PHE A 59 -2.35 4.47 7.00
C PHE A 59 -3.67 3.69 6.90
N GLU A 60 -4.68 4.37 6.36
CA GLU A 60 -6.02 3.80 6.17
C GLU A 60 -6.65 4.37 4.89
N TYR A 61 -7.29 3.50 4.12
CA TYR A 61 -8.00 3.89 2.91
C TYR A 61 -9.12 2.90 2.57
N GLU A 62 -10.30 3.41 2.24
CA GLU A 62 -11.45 2.61 1.81
C GLU A 62 -11.57 2.65 0.27
N PHE A 63 -11.67 1.48 -0.34
CA PHE A 63 -11.95 1.36 -1.78
C PHE A 63 -13.46 1.24 -2.03
N ASP A 64 -13.97 1.99 -3.00
CA ASP A 64 -15.32 1.79 -3.51
C ASP A 64 -15.31 0.75 -4.63
N GLY A 65 -16.21 -0.24 -4.55
CA GLY A 65 -16.47 -1.20 -5.62
C GLY A 65 -15.34 -2.22 -5.88
N LEU A 66 -14.81 -2.83 -4.81
CA LEU A 66 -13.90 -3.97 -4.95
C LEU A 66 -14.65 -5.20 -5.48
N GLU A 67 -14.01 -5.93 -6.38
CA GLU A 67 -14.45 -7.25 -6.85
C GLU A 67 -13.42 -8.31 -6.48
N VAL A 68 -13.87 -9.56 -6.37
CA VAL A 68 -12.98 -10.72 -6.19
C VAL A 68 -11.95 -10.75 -7.32
N ASP A 69 -10.73 -11.19 -7.01
CA ASP A 69 -9.57 -11.22 -7.91
C ASP A 69 -9.01 -9.84 -8.32
N ASN A 70 -9.61 -8.73 -7.86
CA ASN A 70 -8.97 -7.42 -8.01
C ASN A 70 -7.62 -7.39 -7.30
N ILE A 71 -6.67 -6.65 -7.88
CA ILE A 71 -5.33 -6.48 -7.30
C ILE A 71 -5.15 -5.03 -6.86
N ILE A 72 -4.80 -4.85 -5.59
CA ILE A 72 -4.37 -3.58 -5.02
C ILE A 72 -2.85 -3.57 -4.97
N SER A 73 -2.23 -2.69 -5.76
CA SER A 73 -0.79 -2.42 -5.71
C SER A 73 -0.48 -1.29 -4.75
N PHE A 74 0.50 -1.51 -3.87
CA PHE A 74 1.02 -0.51 -2.94
C PHE A 74 2.36 -0.02 -3.45
N GLN A 75 2.46 1.28 -3.62
CA GLN A 75 3.55 1.92 -4.33
C GLN A 75 4.10 3.10 -3.53
N ILE A 76 5.39 3.33 -3.68
CA ILE A 76 6.04 4.58 -3.29
C ILE A 76 6.47 5.32 -4.53
N LYS A 77 6.62 6.64 -4.44
CA LYS A 77 7.18 7.44 -5.52
C LYS A 77 8.65 7.70 -5.26
N ASN A 78 9.52 7.12 -6.08
CA ASN A 78 10.94 7.47 -6.12
C ASN A 78 11.21 8.33 -7.36
N ALA A 79 11.50 9.61 -7.14
CA ALA A 79 11.65 10.63 -8.19
C ALA A 79 10.47 10.65 -9.17
N SER A 80 10.66 10.11 -10.38
CA SER A 80 9.63 10.05 -11.44
C SER A 80 8.98 8.67 -11.56
N GLN A 81 9.41 7.69 -10.78
CA GLN A 81 8.96 6.30 -10.86
C GLN A 81 8.11 5.92 -9.66
N TYR A 82 7.12 5.06 -9.89
CA TYR A 82 6.37 4.40 -8.83
C TYR A 82 6.95 3.00 -8.64
N LEU A 83 7.46 2.72 -7.46
CA LEU A 83 8.03 1.43 -7.10
C LEU A 83 6.99 0.69 -6.28
N GLU A 84 6.56 -0.47 -6.76
CA GLU A 84 5.66 -1.36 -6.04
C GLU A 84 6.45 -2.14 -4.98
N PHE A 85 5.90 -2.20 -3.77
CA PHE A 85 6.50 -2.95 -2.67
C PHE A 85 5.58 -4.04 -2.10
N TRP A 86 4.27 -3.93 -2.33
CA TRP A 86 3.28 -4.93 -1.93
C TRP A 86 2.14 -5.01 -2.94
N GLN A 87 1.53 -6.18 -3.03
CA GLN A 87 0.31 -6.43 -3.79
C GLN A 87 -0.64 -7.26 -2.94
N GLU A 88 -1.90 -6.86 -2.88
CA GLU A 88 -2.96 -7.61 -2.25
C GLU A 88 -3.97 -8.03 -3.31
N THR A 89 -4.32 -9.33 -3.34
CA THR A 89 -5.38 -9.85 -4.21
C THR A 89 -6.64 -10.00 -3.38
N ILE A 90 -7.72 -9.33 -3.78
CA ILE A 90 -9.01 -9.39 -3.10
C ILE A 90 -9.59 -10.79 -3.18
N ARG A 91 -9.96 -11.32 -2.02
CA ARG A 91 -10.61 -12.63 -1.85
C ARG A 91 -11.97 -12.41 -1.18
N GLU A 92 -12.84 -13.42 -1.32
CA GLU A 92 -14.10 -13.52 -0.57
C GLU A 92 -13.84 -13.71 0.93
#